data_AF-A0A1Q4W8L7-F1
#
_entry.id   AF-A0A1Q4W8L7-F1
#
_cell.length_a   1.000
_cell.length_b   1.000
_cell.length_c   1.000
_cell.angle_alpha   90.00
_cell.angle_beta   90.00
_cell.angle_gamma   90.00
#
_symmetry.space_group_name_H-M   'P 1'
#
loop_
_entity.id
_entity.type
_entity.pdbx_description
1 polymer ?
#
loop_
_entity_poly.entity_id
_entity_poly.type
_entity_poly.pdbx_seq_one_letter_code
_entity_poly.pdbx_strand_id
1 'polypeptide(L)'
;MATPRLDRAIVHGTPRDPLGLAVQDSRIVCADSFCLSVIAPDPVDVFLLPALTLEVGFPTFRPEPWDTWRTYLDPGSEEDDPTEAVYLYVPGALVRDLIESHGGEARLLPSQRS
;
A
#
# COMPACT_ATOMS: atom_id res chain seq x y z
N MET A 1 -12.14 10.73 14.81
CA MET A 1 -10.82 10.14 14.48
C MET A 1 -10.65 10.27 12.99
N ALA A 2 -9.46 10.62 12.48
CA ALA A 2 -9.24 10.66 11.04
C ALA A 2 -9.31 9.24 10.47
N THR A 3 -9.93 9.06 9.31
CA THR A 3 -9.95 7.78 8.60
C THR A 3 -8.52 7.39 8.19
N PRO A 4 -8.08 6.14 8.41
CA PRO A 4 -6.78 5.66 7.94
C PRO A 4 -6.59 5.90 6.43
N ARG A 5 -5.36 6.18 6.00
CA ARG A 5 -5.00 6.37 4.58
C ARG A 5 -5.31 5.12 3.76
N LEU A 6 -5.06 3.92 4.31
CA LEU A 6 -5.38 2.67 3.64
C LEU A 6 -6.88 2.58 3.31
N ASP A 7 -7.74 2.85 4.29
CA ASP A 7 -9.19 2.78 4.11
C ASP A 7 -9.67 3.83 3.10
N ARG A 8 -9.08 5.03 3.12
CA ARG A 8 -9.37 6.06 2.11
C ARG A 8 -8.99 5.60 0.70
N ALA A 9 -7.83 4.97 0.53
CA ALA A 9 -7.39 4.44 -0.75
C ALA A 9 -8.29 3.29 -1.23
N ILE A 10 -8.70 2.40 -0.34
CA ILE A 10 -9.63 1.30 -0.64
C ILE A 10 -10.99 1.82 -1.13
N VAL A 11 -11.52 2.86 -0.48
CA VAL A 11 -12.85 3.40 -0.81
C VAL A 11 -12.84 4.26 -2.07
N HIS A 12 -11.79 5.04 -2.28
CA HIS A 12 -11.77 6.08 -3.32
C HIS A 12 -10.81 5.78 -4.48
N GLY A 13 -10.03 4.70 -4.40
CA GLY A 13 -8.88 4.47 -5.29
C GLY A 13 -7.73 5.43 -5.03
N THR A 14 -6.62 5.19 -5.70
CA THR A 14 -5.51 6.15 -5.74
C THR A 14 -5.78 7.21 -6.80
N PRO A 15 -5.77 8.51 -6.47
CA PRO A 15 -5.97 9.57 -7.46
C PRO A 15 -4.93 9.51 -8.56
N ARG A 16 -5.38 9.59 -9.81
CA ARG A 16 -4.54 9.56 -11.02
C ARG A 16 -4.66 10.84 -11.84
N ASP A 17 -3.59 11.18 -12.55
CA ASP A 17 -3.55 12.30 -13.48
C ASP A 17 -4.16 11.89 -14.83
N PRO A 18 -4.32 12.80 -15.80
CA PRO A 18 -4.85 12.45 -17.12
C PRO A 18 -4.01 11.44 -17.91
N LEU A 19 -2.78 11.15 -17.49
CA LEU A 19 -1.90 10.13 -18.08
C LEU A 19 -2.02 8.77 -17.37
N GLY A 20 -2.84 8.69 -16.30
CA GLY A 20 -3.03 7.47 -15.52
C GLY A 20 -1.99 7.26 -14.41
N LEU A 21 -1.14 8.25 -14.11
CA LEU A 21 -0.12 8.16 -13.07
C LEU A 21 -0.68 8.61 -11.71
N ALA A 22 -0.29 7.93 -10.63
CA ALA A 22 -0.70 8.32 -9.28
C ALA A 22 -0.20 9.74 -8.92
N VAL A 23 -1.10 10.64 -8.52
CA VAL A 23 -0.81 12.08 -8.28
C VAL A 23 -0.56 12.41 -6.81
N GLN A 24 -0.80 11.45 -5.91
CA GLN A 24 -0.65 11.65 -4.47
C GLN A 24 0.37 10.71 -3.87
N ASP A 25 0.97 11.16 -2.77
CA ASP A 25 1.83 10.34 -1.94
C ASP A 25 1.04 9.14 -1.41
N SER A 26 1.31 7.99 -2.03
CA SER A 26 0.72 6.69 -1.70
C SER A 26 1.45 6.01 -0.54
N ARG A 27 2.44 6.70 0.05
CA ARG A 27 3.20 6.20 1.18
C ARG A 27 2.38 6.22 2.46
N ILE A 28 2.38 5.07 3.11
CA ILE A 28 1.89 4.85 4.47
C ILE A 28 3.14 4.68 5.34
N VAL A 29 3.16 5.41 6.45
CA VAL A 29 4.19 5.30 7.49
C VAL A 29 3.49 4.73 8.71
N CYS A 30 4.05 3.68 9.31
CA CYS A 30 3.53 3.03 10.50
C CYS A 30 4.20 3.57 11.77
N ALA A 31 3.63 3.27 12.94
CA ALA A 31 4.08 3.78 14.21
C ALA A 31 5.52 3.40 14.57
N ASP A 32 5.98 2.23 14.11
CA ASP A 32 7.34 1.73 14.32
C ASP A 32 8.35 2.16 13.23
N SER A 33 7.95 3.10 12.36
CA SER A 33 8.72 3.59 11.19
C SER A 33 8.74 2.66 9.98
N PHE A 34 8.04 1.52 9.99
CA PHE A 34 7.80 0.75 8.77
C PHE A 34 7.03 1.59 7.76
N CYS A 35 7.53 1.67 6.52
CA CYS A 35 6.87 2.39 5.45
C CYS A 35 6.60 1.46 4.27
N LEU A 36 5.51 1.72 3.55
CA LEU A 36 5.15 1.06 2.30
C LEU A 36 4.37 2.04 1.41
N SER A 37 4.34 1.81 0.11
CA SER A 37 3.46 2.52 -0.83
C SER A 37 2.28 1.64 -1.21
N VAL A 38 1.06 2.20 -1.28
CA VAL A 38 -0.16 1.45 -1.61
C VAL A 38 -0.90 2.14 -2.75
N ILE A 39 -1.07 1.44 -3.86
CA ILE A 39 -1.86 1.90 -5.00
C ILE A 39 -3.15 1.06 -5.08
N ALA A 40 -4.29 1.73 -4.99
CA ALA A 40 -5.60 1.13 -5.20
C ALA A 40 -6.09 1.39 -6.63
N PRO A 41 -6.76 0.41 -7.28
CA PRO A 41 -7.42 0.62 -8.57
C PRO A 41 -8.53 1.67 -8.46
N ASP A 42 -9.00 2.17 -9.60
CA ASP A 42 -10.16 3.07 -9.58
C ASP A 42 -11.40 2.27 -9.09
N PRO A 43 -12.22 2.78 -8.17
CA PRO A 43 -13.44 2.10 -7.73
C PRO A 43 -14.37 1.70 -8.88
N VAL A 44 -14.34 2.40 -10.01
CA VAL A 44 -15.11 2.02 -11.20
C VAL A 44 -14.60 0.72 -11.84
N ASP A 45 -13.28 0.47 -11.77
CA ASP A 45 -12.65 -0.76 -12.28
C ASP A 45 -12.93 -1.96 -11.37
N VAL A 46 -13.25 -1.72 -10.11
CA VAL A 46 -13.58 -2.78 -9.12
C VAL A 46 -14.84 -3.54 -9.51
N PHE A 47 -15.78 -2.93 -10.24
CA PHE A 47 -16.93 -3.66 -10.79
C PHE A 47 -16.53 -4.77 -11.78
N LEU A 48 -15.33 -4.69 -12.34
CA LEU A 48 -14.79 -5.68 -13.27
C LEU A 48 -13.91 -6.74 -12.60
N LEU A 49 -13.49 -6.50 -11.34
CA LEU A 49 -12.61 -7.39 -10.58
C LEU A 49 -13.34 -7.92 -9.33
N PRO A 50 -13.63 -9.22 -9.23
CA PRO A 50 -14.43 -9.78 -8.12
C PRO A 50 -13.79 -9.65 -6.72
N ALA A 51 -12.57 -9.10 -6.61
CA ALA A 51 -12.00 -8.65 -5.35
C ALA A 51 -11.16 -7.38 -5.57
N LEU A 52 -11.33 -6.39 -4.70
CA LEU A 52 -10.43 -5.23 -4.65
C LEU A 52 -9.04 -5.71 -4.20
N THR A 53 -8.08 -5.61 -5.11
CA THR A 53 -6.68 -5.89 -4.82
C THR A 53 -5.83 -4.63 -4.98
N LEU A 54 -4.76 -4.54 -4.21
CA LEU A 54 -3.86 -3.42 -4.13
C LEU A 54 -2.51 -3.79 -4.75
N GLU A 55 -1.82 -2.79 -5.27
CA GLU A 55 -0.38 -2.88 -5.48
C GLU A 55 0.31 -2.29 -4.24
N VAL A 56 1.29 -3.02 -3.71
CA VAL A 56 2.10 -2.61 -2.57
C VAL A 56 3.54 -2.53 -3.01
N GLY A 57 4.19 -1.38 -2.83
CA GLY A 57 5.55 -1.17 -3.30
C GLY A 57 6.49 -0.68 -2.22
N PHE A 58 7.76 -1.02 -2.39
CA PHE A 58 8.89 -0.43 -1.68
C PHE A 58 8.78 -0.47 -0.14
N PRO A 59 8.39 -1.60 0.46
CA PRO A 59 8.36 -1.69 1.92
C PRO A 59 9.76 -1.54 2.51
N THR A 60 9.85 -0.90 3.67
CA THR A 60 11.14 -0.66 4.36
C THR A 60 11.80 -1.97 4.82
N PHE A 61 10.98 -2.96 5.16
CA PHE A 61 11.40 -4.31 5.53
C PHE A 61 10.57 -5.32 4.74
N ARG A 62 11.05 -6.55 4.63
CA ARG A 62 10.26 -7.63 4.04
C ARG A 62 8.96 -7.81 4.83
N PRO A 63 7.79 -7.79 4.19
CA PRO A 63 6.52 -8.05 4.86
C PRO A 63 6.43 -9.46 5.43
N GLU A 64 5.80 -9.58 6.59
CA GLU A 64 5.55 -10.86 7.25
C GLU A 64 4.03 -11.14 7.34
N PRO A 65 3.59 -12.40 7.27
CA PRO A 65 4.39 -13.62 7.09
C PRO A 65 4.91 -13.81 5.65
N TRP A 66 6.21 -14.08 5.48
CA TRP A 66 6.84 -14.12 4.15
C TRP A 66 6.21 -15.11 3.18
N ASP A 67 5.88 -16.33 3.63
CA ASP A 67 5.27 -17.36 2.78
C ASP A 67 3.96 -16.89 2.12
N THR A 68 3.22 -16.01 2.80
CA THR A 68 1.99 -15.42 2.23
C THR A 68 2.33 -14.28 1.28
N TRP A 69 3.18 -13.35 1.69
CA TRP A 69 3.54 -12.18 0.89
C TRP A 69 4.29 -12.51 -0.40
N ARG A 70 5.13 -13.55 -0.36
CA ARG A 70 5.83 -14.08 -1.54
C ARG A 70 4.89 -14.43 -2.70
N THR A 71 3.66 -14.86 -2.41
CA THR A 71 2.68 -15.22 -3.45
C THR A 71 2.22 -14.03 -4.29
N TYR A 72 2.40 -12.81 -3.77
CA TYR A 72 2.03 -11.57 -4.43
C TYR A 72 3.23 -10.84 -5.02
N LEU A 73 4.46 -11.30 -4.79
CA LEU A 73 5.66 -10.65 -5.31
C LEU A 73 5.60 -10.60 -6.84
N ASP A 74 5.79 -9.42 -7.40
CA ASP A 74 5.90 -9.25 -8.86
C ASP A 74 7.08 -10.10 -9.38
N PRO A 75 6.90 -10.90 -10.45
CA PRO A 75 7.99 -11.71 -11.00
C PRO A 75 9.22 -10.93 -11.46
N GLY A 76 9.10 -9.62 -11.69
CA GLY A 76 10.21 -8.72 -12.02
C GLY A 76 10.89 -8.08 -10.81
N SER A 77 10.39 -8.30 -9.60
CA SER A 77 10.98 -7.81 -8.35
C SER A 77 12.02 -8.78 -7.78
N GLU A 78 13.10 -8.23 -7.24
CA GLU A 78 14.12 -9.00 -6.53
C GLU A 78 13.61 -9.41 -5.14
N GLU A 79 13.66 -10.71 -4.81
CA GLU A 79 13.17 -11.24 -3.53
C GLU A 79 13.97 -10.74 -2.32
N ASP A 80 15.26 -10.45 -2.52
CA ASP A 80 16.20 -10.12 -1.46
C ASP A 80 16.25 -8.64 -1.09
N ASP A 81 15.68 -7.76 -1.92
CA ASP A 81 15.59 -6.32 -1.63
C ASP A 81 14.13 -5.86 -1.48
N PRO A 82 13.60 -5.81 -0.24
CA PRO A 82 12.23 -5.37 -0.02
C PRO A 82 12.02 -3.91 -0.42
N THR A 83 13.06 -3.08 -0.46
CA THR A 83 12.92 -1.65 -0.75
C THR A 83 12.74 -1.35 -2.23
N GLU A 84 13.01 -2.33 -3.10
CA GLU A 84 12.76 -2.28 -4.55
C GLU A 84 11.60 -3.19 -4.96
N ALA A 85 11.09 -4.02 -4.05
CA ALA A 85 10.05 -4.99 -4.33
C ALA A 85 8.65 -4.37 -4.53
N VAL A 86 7.92 -4.90 -5.50
CA VAL A 86 6.51 -4.63 -5.76
C VAL A 86 5.72 -5.91 -5.57
N TYR A 87 4.56 -5.80 -4.92
CA TYR A 87 3.61 -6.87 -4.68
C TYR A 87 2.31 -6.53 -5.38
N LEU A 88 1.88 -7.37 -6.31
CA LEU A 88 0.70 -7.18 -7.14
C LEU A 88 -0.47 -7.98 -6.60
N TYR A 89 -1.68 -7.45 -6.83
CA TYR A 89 -2.93 -8.12 -6.50
C TYR A 89 -3.09 -8.49 -5.00
N VAL A 90 -2.52 -7.68 -4.11
CA VAL A 90 -2.53 -7.91 -2.67
C VAL A 90 -3.93 -7.64 -2.10
N PRO A 91 -4.56 -8.55 -1.33
CA PRO A 91 -5.83 -8.29 -0.68
C PRO A 91 -5.71 -7.12 0.31
N GLY A 92 -6.67 -6.20 0.29
CA GLY A 92 -6.66 -5.05 1.22
C GLY A 92 -6.65 -5.43 2.70
N ALA A 93 -7.22 -6.59 3.05
CA ALA A 93 -7.15 -7.13 4.41
C ALA A 93 -5.71 -7.49 4.82
N LEU A 94 -4.92 -8.09 3.93
CA LEU A 94 -3.54 -8.46 4.21
C LEU A 94 -2.65 -7.22 4.42
N VAL A 95 -2.89 -6.15 3.64
CA VAL A 95 -2.20 -4.86 3.83
C VAL A 95 -2.58 -4.22 5.16
N ARG A 96 -3.85 -4.33 5.58
CA ARG A 96 -4.30 -3.84 6.88
C ARG A 96 -3.62 -4.59 8.02
N ASP A 97 -3.59 -5.92 7.96
CA ASP A 97 -2.94 -6.76 8.98
C ASP A 97 -1.44 -6.42 9.11
N LEU A 98 -0.75 -6.16 8.00
CA LEU A 98 0.65 -5.70 8.01
C LEU A 98 0.78 -4.34 8.70
N ILE A 99 -0.04 -3.35 8.34
CA ILE A 99 0.02 -2.03 8.98
C ILE A 99 -0.27 -2.14 10.48
N GLU A 100 -1.23 -2.98 10.88
CA GLU A 100 -1.57 -3.21 12.28
C GLU A 100 -0.43 -3.89 13.06
N SER A 101 0.29 -4.85 12.45
CA SER A 101 1.44 -5.50 13.08
C SER A 101 2.59 -4.52 13.36
N HIS A 102 2.68 -3.45 12.57
CA HIS A 102 3.61 -2.33 12.72
C HIS A 102 3.06 -1.16 13.59
N GLY A 103 2.00 -1.42 14.37
CA GLY A 103 1.43 -0.47 15.33
C GLY A 103 0.45 0.54 14.72
N GLY A 104 0.00 0.30 13.49
CA GLY A 104 -0.95 1.14 12.77
C GLY A 104 -0.30 2.34 12.08
N GLU A 105 -1.09 3.09 11.33
CA GLU A 105 -0.61 4.27 10.62
C GLU A 105 -0.15 5.36 11.59
N ALA A 106 1.09 5.83 11.40
CA ALA A 106 1.60 7.00 12.09
C ALA A 106 0.76 8.22 11.71
N ARG A 107 0.35 9.00 12.71
CA ARG A 107 -0.19 10.33 12.46
C ARG A 107 0.94 11.21 11.93
N LEU A 108 0.98 11.41 10.62
CA LEU A 108 1.76 12.50 10.06
C LEU A 108 1.21 13.80 10.66
N LEU A 109 1.96 14.40 11.58
CA LEU A 109 1.82 15.83 11.83
C LEU A 109 2.08 16.51 10.48
N PRO A 110 1.25 17.46 10.04
CA PRO A 110 1.51 18.17 8.80
C PRO A 110 2.94 18.73 8.90
N SER A 111 3.78 18.36 7.95
CA SER A 111 5.12 18.90 7.82
C SER A 111 4.99 20.42 7.80
N GLN A 112 5.47 21.06 8.86
CA GLN A 112 5.73 22.49 8.86
C GLN A 112 6.75 22.70 7.75
N ARG A 113 6.27 23.15 6.59
CA ARG A 113 7.11 23.71 5.54
C ARG A 113 7.76 24.95 6.16
N SER A 114 9.02 24.85 6.54
CA SER A 114 9.89 26.01 6.76
C SER A 114 10.20 26.69 5.44
#